data_AF-A0A2P2LQ76-F1
#
_entry.id   AF-A0A2P2LQ76-F1
#
_cell.length_a   1.000
_cell.length_b   1.000
_cell.length_c   1.000
_cell.angle_alpha   90.00
_cell.angle_beta   90.00
_cell.angle_gamma   90.00
#
_symmetry.space_group_name_H-M   'P 1'
#
loop_
_entity.id
_entity.type
_entity.pdbx_description
1 polymer ?
#
loop_
_entity_poly.entity_id
_entity_poly.type
_entity_poly.pdbx_seq_one_letter_code
_entity_poly.pdbx_strand_id
1 'polypeptide(L)'
;MCKFCQCATFVGTVTYMSPERIRTESYSYPADIWSLGLALFECGTGEFPYTANEGPVNLMLQILEDPSPSPSKDNFSSEFCSFIDSCLQKDPDARPTAEQLLSHPFIVKYADTNVDLAAFVQSVFDPTQRLKDLADMLTIHYYMLFDGPDELWQHIKTIYNEGSTFSFSGKTSVGSKDIFATLSNIRSTLAGDWPPERLVHVVEKLQCRAHGQDGVAIRVSGSFIIGNQFLICGDGMQVEGLPNFRDLLIDIPSKQMGTFQEQFIMEPGNVIGRYFIAKQELYIKSRRGKSSP
;
A
#
# COMPACT_ATOMS: atom_id res chain seq x y z
N MET A 1 -0.98 -39.46 -9.51
CA MET A 1 -1.76 -39.77 -8.29
C MET A 1 -1.40 -38.73 -7.24
N CYS A 2 -2.08 -37.58 -7.25
CA CYS A 2 -1.79 -36.46 -6.36
C CYS A 2 -2.80 -36.52 -5.20
N LYS A 3 -2.36 -37.07 -4.06
CA LYS A 3 -3.06 -36.94 -2.77
C LYS A 3 -2.59 -35.63 -2.12
N PHE A 4 -3.50 -35.01 -1.38
CA PHE A 4 -3.34 -33.81 -0.55
C PHE A 4 -3.59 -32.46 -1.23
N CYS A 5 -4.87 -32.14 -1.40
CA CYS A 5 -5.39 -30.82 -1.01
C CYS A 5 -6.63 -31.07 -0.13
N GLN A 6 -6.40 -31.61 1.07
CA GLN A 6 -7.42 -31.71 2.10
C GLN A 6 -7.17 -30.54 3.06
N CYS A 7 -7.82 -29.40 2.81
CA CYS A 7 -7.82 -28.27 3.74
C CYS A 7 -8.75 -28.60 4.91
N ALA A 8 -8.31 -29.49 5.79
CA ALA A 8 -8.91 -29.77 7.09
C ALA A 8 -8.34 -28.77 8.11
N THR A 9 -8.76 -27.52 8.03
CA THR A 9 -8.53 -26.54 9.10
C THR A 9 -9.86 -25.88 9.41
N PHE A 10 -10.38 -26.15 10.61
CA PHE A 10 -11.57 -25.58 11.25
C PHE A 10 -11.44 -24.07 11.55
N VAL A 11 -10.52 -23.38 10.86
CA VAL A 11 -10.25 -21.94 10.97
C VAL A 11 -10.10 -21.43 9.54
N GLY A 12 -11.22 -21.41 8.82
CA GLY A 12 -11.35 -20.88 7.47
C GLY A 12 -12.76 -20.30 7.33
N THR A 13 -12.87 -19.18 6.60
CA THR A 13 -14.06 -18.35 6.45
C THR A 13 -15.33 -19.16 6.15
N VAL A 14 -16.08 -19.55 7.18
CA VAL A 14 -17.39 -20.23 7.06
C VAL A 14 -18.41 -19.35 6.34
N THR A 15 -18.14 -18.05 6.27
CA THR A 15 -19.02 -17.01 5.75
C THR A 15 -19.48 -17.27 4.32
N TYR A 16 -18.62 -17.83 3.45
CA TYR A 16 -18.97 -18.08 2.04
C TYR A 16 -19.21 -19.56 1.72
N MET A 17 -19.39 -20.41 2.74
CA MET A 17 -19.54 -21.85 2.54
C MET A 17 -20.91 -22.18 1.94
N SER A 18 -20.94 -23.12 1.00
CA SER A 18 -22.17 -23.60 0.37
C SER A 18 -22.95 -24.61 1.24
N PRO A 19 -24.27 -24.75 1.05
CA PRO A 19 -25.12 -25.62 1.87
C PRO A 19 -24.65 -27.09 1.91
N GLU A 20 -24.22 -27.64 0.78
CA GLU A 20 -23.74 -29.01 0.63
C GLU A 20 -22.41 -29.24 1.39
N ARG A 21 -21.53 -28.23 1.39
CA ARG A 21 -20.27 -28.30 2.16
C ARG A 21 -20.51 -28.28 3.66
N ILE A 22 -21.52 -27.55 4.11
CA ILE A 22 -21.95 -27.56 5.52
C ILE A 22 -22.53 -28.93 5.88
N ARG A 23 -23.27 -29.57 4.97
CA ARG A 23 -23.86 -30.92 5.12
C ARG A 23 -22.87 -32.08 4.97
N THR A 24 -21.56 -31.84 4.92
CA THR A 24 -20.48 -32.84 4.79
C THR A 24 -20.31 -33.50 3.42
N GLU A 25 -20.86 -32.94 2.34
CA GLU A 25 -20.56 -33.40 0.98
C GLU A 25 -19.14 -33.01 0.57
N SER A 26 -18.46 -33.89 -0.17
CA SER A 26 -17.11 -33.64 -0.67
C SER A 26 -17.06 -32.37 -1.53
N TYR A 27 -16.00 -31.58 -1.38
CA TYR A 27 -15.76 -30.36 -2.16
C TYR A 27 -16.01 -30.56 -3.66
N SER A 28 -16.83 -29.70 -4.26
CA SER A 28 -17.26 -29.78 -5.65
C SER A 28 -17.24 -28.41 -6.31
N TYR A 29 -17.08 -28.35 -7.64
CA TYR A 29 -17.06 -27.09 -8.40
C TYR A 29 -18.30 -26.19 -8.20
N PRO A 30 -19.53 -26.73 -8.03
CA PRO A 30 -20.70 -25.91 -7.70
C PRO A 30 -20.54 -25.10 -6.40
N ALA A 31 -19.76 -25.59 -5.43
CA ALA A 31 -19.54 -24.89 -4.16
C ALA A 31 -18.87 -23.52 -4.37
N ASP A 32 -17.95 -23.41 -5.32
CA ASP A 32 -17.27 -22.14 -5.63
C ASP A 32 -18.23 -21.15 -6.31
N ILE A 33 -19.20 -21.64 -7.09
CA ILE A 33 -20.25 -20.80 -7.71
C ILE A 33 -21.12 -20.14 -6.64
N TRP A 34 -21.45 -20.88 -5.57
CA TRP A 34 -22.16 -20.32 -4.42
C TRP A 34 -21.33 -19.22 -3.74
N SER A 35 -20.06 -19.49 -3.44
CA SER A 35 -19.17 -18.50 -2.81
C SER A 35 -19.02 -17.25 -3.67
N LEU A 36 -18.93 -17.38 -4.99
CA LEU A 36 -18.93 -16.27 -5.94
C LEU A 36 -20.22 -15.44 -5.86
N GLY A 37 -21.38 -16.11 -5.82
CA GLY A 37 -22.67 -15.43 -5.69
C GLY A 37 -22.76 -14.59 -4.43
N LEU A 38 -22.31 -15.11 -3.28
CA LEU A 38 -22.31 -14.37 -2.02
C LEU A 38 -21.34 -13.18 -2.05
N ALA A 39 -20.14 -13.36 -2.60
CA ALA A 39 -19.17 -12.28 -2.74
C ALA A 39 -19.69 -11.15 -3.63
N LEU A 40 -20.31 -11.48 -4.76
CA LEU A 40 -20.89 -10.49 -5.66
C LEU A 40 -22.11 -9.81 -5.06
N PHE A 41 -22.96 -10.54 -4.31
CA PHE A 41 -24.06 -9.93 -3.56
C PHE A 41 -23.51 -8.86 -2.61
N GLU A 42 -22.56 -9.24 -1.75
CA GLU A 42 -21.96 -8.33 -0.76
C GLU A 42 -21.24 -7.14 -1.41
N CYS A 43 -20.50 -7.36 -2.51
CA CYS A 43 -19.90 -6.25 -3.26
C CYS A 43 -20.95 -5.29 -3.84
N GLY A 44 -22.11 -5.82 -4.27
CA GLY A 44 -23.18 -5.02 -4.84
C GLY A 44 -23.97 -4.23 -3.79
N THR A 45 -24.29 -4.85 -2.65
CA THR A 45 -25.11 -4.24 -1.59
C THR A 45 -24.30 -3.49 -0.54
N GLY A 46 -23.01 -3.79 -0.41
CA GLY A 46 -22.14 -3.33 0.68
C GLY A 46 -22.33 -4.09 1.99
N GLU A 47 -23.23 -5.07 2.04
CA GLU A 47 -23.57 -5.84 3.23
C GLU A 47 -23.70 -7.33 2.92
N PHE A 48 -23.12 -8.17 3.78
CA PHE A 48 -23.25 -9.61 3.68
C PHE A 48 -24.71 -10.04 3.97
N PRO A 49 -25.32 -10.92 3.14
CA PRO A 49 -26.76 -11.20 3.20
C PRO A 49 -27.25 -11.93 4.47
N TYR A 50 -26.34 -12.51 5.25
CA TYR A 50 -26.67 -13.27 6.46
C TYR A 50 -26.05 -12.63 7.71
N THR A 51 -26.61 -12.92 8.88
CA THR A 51 -26.14 -12.34 10.13
C THR A 51 -24.94 -13.11 10.69
N ALA A 52 -23.73 -12.73 10.27
CA ALA A 52 -22.49 -13.38 10.73
C ALA A 52 -22.14 -13.11 12.22
N ASN A 53 -22.77 -12.10 12.85
CA ASN A 53 -22.44 -11.63 14.19
C ASN A 53 -22.93 -12.55 15.33
N GLU A 54 -23.85 -13.48 15.03
CA GLU A 54 -24.42 -14.42 16.02
C GLU A 54 -23.60 -15.73 16.13
N GLY A 55 -22.45 -15.79 15.47
CA GLY A 55 -21.51 -16.90 15.52
C GLY A 55 -21.65 -17.90 14.37
N PRO A 56 -20.62 -18.74 14.16
CA PRO A 56 -20.49 -19.57 12.96
C PRO A 56 -21.58 -20.63 12.81
N VAL A 57 -22.11 -21.16 13.92
CA VAL A 57 -23.18 -22.17 13.90
C VAL A 57 -24.50 -21.58 13.41
N ASN A 58 -24.85 -20.38 13.88
CA ASN A 58 -26.09 -19.70 13.45
C ASN A 58 -26.03 -19.36 11.97
N LEU A 59 -24.89 -18.86 11.50
CA LEU A 59 -24.67 -18.60 10.08
C LEU A 59 -24.83 -19.86 9.21
N MET A 60 -24.29 -21.00 9.65
CA MET A 60 -24.48 -22.27 8.94
C MET A 60 -25.97 -22.65 8.89
N LEU A 61 -26.71 -22.47 9.98
CA LEU A 61 -28.17 -22.74 9.99
C LEU A 61 -28.91 -21.82 9.02
N GLN A 62 -28.63 -20.52 9.00
CA GLN A 62 -29.23 -19.58 8.05
C GLN A 62 -28.97 -20.00 6.60
N ILE A 63 -27.73 -20.35 6.26
CA ILE A 63 -27.38 -20.84 4.92
C ILE A 63 -28.19 -22.11 4.56
N LEU A 64 -28.40 -23.01 5.52
CA LEU A 64 -29.14 -24.26 5.31
C LEU A 64 -30.66 -24.09 5.26
N GLU A 65 -31.23 -23.22 6.08
CA GLU A 65 -32.67 -23.15 6.36
C GLU A 65 -33.36 -21.93 5.73
N ASP A 66 -32.75 -20.75 5.76
CA ASP A 66 -33.38 -19.51 5.28
C ASP A 66 -33.49 -19.48 3.75
N PRO A 67 -34.45 -18.75 3.15
CA PRO A 67 -34.48 -18.57 1.70
C PRO A 67 -33.15 -18.05 1.15
N SER A 68 -32.77 -18.48 -0.05
CA SER A 68 -31.60 -17.93 -0.73
C SER A 68 -31.74 -16.41 -0.88
N PRO A 69 -30.69 -15.63 -0.57
CA PRO A 69 -30.77 -14.19 -0.64
C PRO A 69 -30.80 -13.74 -2.11
N SER A 70 -31.54 -12.67 -2.38
CA SER A 70 -31.68 -12.07 -3.70
C SER A 70 -31.61 -10.55 -3.59
N PRO A 71 -30.82 -9.87 -4.42
CA PRO A 71 -30.67 -8.41 -4.35
C PRO A 71 -31.95 -7.70 -4.80
N SER A 72 -32.22 -6.52 -4.24
CA SER A 72 -33.44 -5.75 -4.55
C SER A 72 -33.54 -5.40 -6.03
N LYS A 73 -34.65 -5.80 -6.68
CA LYS A 73 -34.92 -5.50 -8.09
C LYS A 73 -35.14 -4.01 -8.38
N ASP A 74 -35.36 -3.20 -7.35
CA ASP A 74 -35.50 -1.75 -7.47
C ASP A 74 -34.13 -1.05 -7.56
N ASN A 75 -33.09 -1.65 -6.96
CA ASN A 75 -31.76 -1.06 -6.85
C ASN A 75 -30.76 -1.65 -7.85
N PHE A 76 -31.03 -2.85 -8.38
CA PHE A 76 -30.11 -3.57 -9.24
C PHE A 76 -30.74 -3.97 -10.57
N SER A 77 -29.92 -4.07 -11.62
CA SER A 77 -30.38 -4.52 -12.93
C SER A 77 -30.93 -5.95 -12.87
N SER A 78 -31.97 -6.23 -13.66
CA SER A 78 -32.57 -7.56 -13.76
C SER A 78 -31.56 -8.67 -14.06
N GLU A 79 -30.55 -8.38 -14.87
CA GLU A 79 -29.50 -9.30 -15.28
C GLU A 79 -28.57 -9.63 -14.11
N PHE A 80 -28.25 -8.65 -13.27
CA PHE A 80 -27.47 -8.87 -12.05
C PHE A 80 -28.25 -9.73 -11.04
N CYS A 81 -29.52 -9.37 -10.76
CA CYS A 81 -30.38 -10.18 -9.88
C CYS A 81 -30.47 -11.63 -10.39
N SER A 82 -30.73 -11.82 -11.69
CA SER A 82 -30.79 -13.16 -12.31
C SER A 82 -29.47 -13.93 -12.19
N PHE A 83 -28.31 -13.26 -12.30
CA PHE A 83 -27.00 -13.89 -12.15
C PHE A 83 -26.78 -14.37 -10.72
N ILE A 84 -27.05 -13.50 -9.73
CA ILE A 84 -26.93 -13.83 -8.31
C ILE A 84 -27.90 -14.96 -7.94
N ASP A 85 -29.16 -14.88 -8.36
CA ASP A 85 -30.17 -15.91 -8.11
C ASP A 85 -29.74 -17.27 -8.70
N SER A 86 -29.10 -17.28 -9.87
CA SER A 86 -28.58 -18.51 -10.48
C SER A 86 -27.41 -19.10 -9.69
N CYS A 87 -26.54 -18.25 -9.14
CA CYS A 87 -25.39 -18.69 -8.33
C CYS A 87 -25.82 -19.21 -6.95
N LEU A 88 -26.86 -18.62 -6.35
CA LEU A 88 -27.31 -18.89 -4.98
C LEU A 88 -28.44 -19.93 -4.91
N GLN A 89 -28.43 -20.90 -5.81
CA GLN A 89 -29.31 -22.08 -5.70
C GLN A 89 -28.79 -23.02 -4.62
N LYS A 90 -29.66 -23.40 -3.67
CA LYS A 90 -29.25 -24.31 -2.57
C LYS A 90 -28.90 -25.70 -3.09
N ASP A 91 -29.65 -26.18 -4.07
CA ASP A 91 -29.35 -27.42 -4.77
C ASP A 91 -28.10 -27.22 -5.65
N PRO A 92 -27.00 -27.95 -5.41
CA PRO A 92 -25.78 -27.84 -6.21
C PRO A 92 -25.98 -28.25 -7.67
N ASP A 93 -26.91 -29.19 -7.96
CA ASP A 93 -27.15 -29.65 -9.33
C ASP A 93 -27.97 -28.64 -10.15
N ALA A 94 -28.69 -27.75 -9.47
CA ALA A 94 -29.42 -26.64 -10.09
C ALA A 94 -28.52 -25.43 -10.39
N ARG A 95 -27.29 -25.39 -9.84
CA ARG A 95 -26.34 -24.29 -10.12
C ARG A 95 -25.71 -24.48 -11.50
N PRO A 96 -25.60 -23.41 -12.30
CA PRO A 96 -24.87 -23.47 -13.55
C PRO A 96 -23.37 -23.67 -13.30
N THR A 97 -22.69 -24.31 -14.25
CA THR A 97 -21.23 -24.38 -14.26
C THR A 97 -20.63 -23.01 -14.58
N ALA A 98 -19.35 -22.81 -14.26
CA ALA A 98 -18.62 -21.59 -14.63
C ALA A 98 -18.69 -21.32 -16.14
N GLU A 99 -18.60 -22.36 -16.97
CA GLU A 99 -18.70 -22.25 -18.43
C GLU A 99 -20.09 -21.76 -18.88
N GLN A 100 -21.16 -22.23 -18.24
CA GLN A 100 -22.51 -21.75 -18.50
C GLN A 100 -22.69 -20.29 -18.06
N LEU A 101 -22.10 -19.90 -16.92
CA LEU A 101 -22.16 -18.53 -16.40
C LEU A 101 -21.44 -17.52 -17.29
N LEU A 102 -20.39 -17.92 -18.01
CA LEU A 102 -19.72 -17.04 -18.98
C LEU A 102 -20.67 -16.59 -20.11
N SER A 103 -21.70 -17.39 -20.40
CA SER A 103 -22.73 -17.06 -21.39
C SER A 103 -23.94 -16.34 -20.79
N HIS A 104 -23.94 -16.05 -19.48
CA HIS A 104 -25.08 -15.40 -18.83
C HIS A 104 -25.22 -13.94 -19.29
N PRO A 105 -26.46 -13.42 -19.47
CA PRO A 105 -26.70 -12.05 -19.95
C PRO A 105 -25.93 -10.97 -19.19
N PHE A 106 -25.78 -11.11 -17.87
CA PHE A 106 -24.98 -10.20 -17.05
C PHE A 106 -23.51 -10.12 -17.51
N ILE A 107 -22.84 -11.26 -17.70
CA ILE A 107 -21.43 -11.29 -18.10
C ILE A 107 -21.26 -10.79 -19.54
N VAL A 108 -22.12 -11.27 -20.44
CA VAL A 108 -22.08 -10.86 -21.86
C VAL A 108 -22.29 -9.36 -22.03
N LYS A 109 -23.20 -8.76 -21.25
CA LYS A 109 -23.49 -7.31 -21.28
C LYS A 109 -22.26 -6.46 -20.94
N TYR A 110 -21.41 -6.93 -20.02
CA TYR A 110 -20.25 -6.18 -19.54
C TYR A 110 -18.91 -6.65 -20.13
N ALA A 111 -18.90 -7.69 -20.98
CA ALA A 111 -17.67 -8.28 -21.55
C ALA A 111 -16.80 -7.26 -22.30
N ASP A 112 -17.43 -6.35 -23.07
CA ASP A 112 -16.75 -5.32 -23.87
C ASP A 112 -16.87 -3.92 -23.25
N THR A 113 -17.33 -3.80 -22.01
CA THR A 113 -17.48 -2.49 -21.36
C THR A 113 -16.14 -2.01 -20.85
N ASN A 114 -15.66 -0.88 -21.38
CA ASN A 114 -14.46 -0.24 -20.90
C ASN A 114 -14.75 0.52 -19.59
N VAL A 115 -14.52 -0.14 -18.46
CA VAL A 115 -14.63 0.47 -17.13
C VAL A 115 -13.24 0.89 -16.67
N ASP A 116 -13.06 2.17 -16.35
CA ASP A 116 -11.83 2.67 -15.76
C ASP A 116 -11.77 2.31 -14.25
N LEU A 117 -11.34 1.07 -13.98
CA LEU A 117 -11.16 0.57 -12.62
C LEU A 117 -10.09 1.38 -11.86
N ALA A 118 -9.09 1.92 -12.55
CA ALA A 118 -8.06 2.71 -11.91
C ALA A 118 -8.64 4.02 -11.37
N ALA A 119 -9.42 4.75 -12.18
CA ALA A 119 -10.12 5.95 -11.75
C ALA A 119 -11.12 5.68 -10.62
N PHE A 120 -11.88 4.57 -10.70
CA PHE A 120 -12.80 4.19 -9.63
C PHE A 120 -12.06 3.94 -8.31
N VAL A 121 -11.03 3.09 -8.31
CA VAL A 121 -10.29 2.78 -7.08
C VAL A 121 -9.59 4.03 -6.54
N GLN A 122 -9.06 4.88 -7.41
CA GLN A 122 -8.52 6.18 -7.01
C GLN A 122 -9.57 7.05 -6.30
N SER A 123 -10.81 7.09 -6.79
CA SER A 123 -11.89 7.89 -6.19
C SER A 123 -12.32 7.39 -4.81
N VAL A 124 -12.16 6.09 -4.54
CA VAL A 124 -12.51 5.45 -3.27
C VAL A 124 -11.37 5.53 -2.25
N PHE A 125 -10.11 5.65 -2.71
CA PHE A 125 -8.95 5.72 -1.82
C PHE A 125 -8.84 7.05 -1.05
N ASP A 126 -8.79 6.97 0.27
CA ASP A 126 -8.61 8.12 1.18
C ASP A 126 -7.27 8.84 0.89
N PRO A 127 -7.28 10.16 0.60
CA PRO A 127 -6.08 10.97 0.49
C PRO A 127 -5.12 10.84 1.68
N THR A 128 -5.64 10.57 2.89
CA THR A 128 -4.86 10.36 4.11
C THR A 128 -4.06 9.07 4.05
N GLN A 129 -4.64 7.98 3.52
CA GLN A 129 -3.93 6.72 3.33
C GLN A 129 -2.82 6.87 2.28
N ARG A 130 -3.09 7.61 1.19
CA ARG A 130 -2.07 7.94 0.19
C ARG A 130 -0.88 8.69 0.82
N LEU A 131 -1.15 9.70 1.66
CA LEU A 131 -0.10 10.44 2.37
C LEU A 131 0.71 9.54 3.31
N LYS A 132 0.05 8.59 3.99
CA LYS A 132 0.71 7.61 4.85
C LYS A 132 1.67 6.70 4.06
N ASP A 133 1.22 6.15 2.93
CA ASP A 133 2.05 5.27 2.10
C ASP A 133 3.31 6.00 1.56
N LEU A 134 3.15 7.28 1.18
CA LEU A 134 4.26 8.14 0.77
C LEU A 134 5.23 8.44 1.92
N ALA A 135 4.69 8.70 3.12
CA ALA A 135 5.48 8.95 4.32
C ALA A 135 6.29 7.71 4.73
N ASP A 136 5.68 6.53 4.68
CA ASP A 136 6.34 5.25 4.96
C ASP A 136 7.47 5.00 3.96
N MET A 137 7.23 5.27 2.67
CA MET A 137 8.26 5.09 1.64
C MET A 137 9.44 6.05 1.82
N LEU A 138 9.19 7.33 2.13
CA LEU A 138 10.26 8.29 2.45
C LEU A 138 11.02 7.92 3.73
N THR A 139 10.30 7.43 4.74
CA THR A 139 10.90 6.97 6.00
C THR A 139 11.85 5.80 5.74
N ILE A 140 11.41 4.82 4.94
CA ILE A 140 12.27 3.70 4.51
C ILE A 140 13.47 4.22 3.73
N HIS A 141 13.28 5.15 2.78
CA HIS A 141 14.37 5.71 1.98
C HIS A 141 15.45 6.36 2.87
N TYR A 142 15.06 7.25 3.79
CA TYR A 142 15.99 7.90 4.71
C TYR A 142 16.65 6.91 5.67
N TYR A 143 15.86 6.03 6.31
CA TYR A 143 16.40 5.02 7.21
C TYR A 143 17.45 4.16 6.51
N MET A 144 17.17 3.68 5.30
CA MET A 144 18.09 2.84 4.52
C MET A 144 19.38 3.58 4.14
N LEU A 145 19.29 4.88 3.85
CA LEU A 145 20.44 5.70 3.46
C LEU A 145 21.41 5.94 4.61
N PHE A 146 20.91 6.09 5.84
CA PHE A 146 21.73 6.48 7.00
C PHE A 146 22.05 5.32 7.94
N ASP A 147 21.06 4.50 8.28
CA ASP A 147 21.14 3.51 9.38
C ASP A 147 20.76 2.09 8.96
N GLY A 148 20.22 1.88 7.77
CA GLY A 148 19.70 0.59 7.34
C GLY A 148 20.80 -0.45 7.08
N PRO A 149 20.51 -1.74 7.29
CA PRO A 149 21.45 -2.82 7.03
C PRO A 149 21.70 -3.03 5.54
N ASP A 150 22.90 -3.47 5.19
CA ASP A 150 23.32 -3.67 3.78
C ASP A 150 22.45 -4.67 3.01
N GLU A 151 21.91 -5.67 3.69
CA GLU A 151 21.03 -6.68 3.10
C GLU A 151 19.75 -6.05 2.53
N LEU A 152 19.21 -5.04 3.21
CA LEU A 152 17.98 -4.37 2.80
C LEU A 152 18.23 -3.25 1.80
N TRP A 153 19.46 -2.71 1.73
CA TRP A 153 19.83 -1.61 0.83
C TRP A 153 19.48 -1.88 -0.65
N GLN A 154 19.59 -3.13 -1.11
CA GLN A 154 19.25 -3.50 -2.49
C GLN A 154 17.79 -3.17 -2.87
N HIS A 155 16.87 -3.12 -1.91
CA HIS A 155 15.46 -2.80 -2.15
C HIS A 155 15.25 -1.35 -2.61
N ILE A 156 16.22 -0.45 -2.38
CA ILE A 156 16.18 0.93 -2.87
C ILE A 156 16.15 1.01 -4.40
N LYS A 157 16.58 -0.02 -5.12
CA LYS A 157 16.40 -0.06 -6.58
C LYS A 157 14.93 -0.10 -6.99
N THR A 158 14.06 -0.65 -6.14
CA THR A 158 12.65 -0.90 -6.50
C THR A 158 11.76 0.34 -6.38
N ILE A 159 12.24 1.39 -5.70
CA ILE A 159 11.53 2.66 -5.58
C ILE A 159 11.85 3.65 -6.71
N TYR A 160 12.77 3.30 -7.62
CA TYR A 160 13.10 4.06 -8.83
C TYR A 160 12.83 3.23 -10.09
N ASN A 161 12.43 3.89 -11.18
CA ASN A 161 12.25 3.29 -12.49
C ASN A 161 13.40 3.71 -13.44
N GLU A 162 13.42 3.16 -14.65
CA GLU A 162 14.45 3.50 -15.67
C GLU A 162 14.36 4.95 -16.15
N GLY A 163 13.19 5.58 -16.07
CA GLY A 163 12.99 7.01 -16.35
C GLY A 163 13.28 7.93 -15.17
N SER A 164 13.55 7.39 -13.98
CA SER A 164 13.77 8.20 -12.78
C SER A 164 15.06 9.01 -12.88
N THR A 165 15.08 10.17 -12.23
CA THR A 165 16.27 11.03 -12.20
C THR A 165 16.66 11.41 -10.77
N PHE A 166 17.95 11.36 -10.47
CA PHE A 166 18.52 11.85 -9.21
C PHE A 166 19.54 12.94 -9.51
N SER A 167 19.43 14.10 -8.89
CA SER A 167 20.40 15.18 -9.04
C SER A 167 21.04 15.54 -7.71
N PHE A 168 22.38 15.54 -7.68
CA PHE A 168 23.18 15.90 -6.52
C PHE A 168 24.50 16.56 -6.96
N SER A 169 24.86 17.66 -6.31
CA SER A 169 26.13 18.38 -6.56
C SER A 169 26.37 18.72 -8.04
N GLY A 170 25.31 19.10 -8.78
CA GLY A 170 25.36 19.45 -10.20
C GLY A 170 25.53 18.27 -11.16
N LYS A 171 25.49 17.03 -10.66
CA LYS A 171 25.46 15.81 -11.47
C LYS A 171 24.06 15.21 -11.44
N THR A 172 23.64 14.61 -12.56
CA THR A 172 22.36 13.92 -12.69
C THR A 172 22.59 12.47 -13.10
N SER A 173 22.02 11.55 -12.33
CA SER A 173 21.99 10.11 -12.59
C SER A 173 20.58 9.74 -13.07
N VAL A 174 20.50 8.86 -14.06
CA VAL A 174 19.23 8.45 -14.69
C VAL A 174 19.07 6.94 -14.59
N GLY A 175 17.89 6.49 -14.19
CA GLY A 175 17.56 5.07 -14.08
C GLY A 175 17.99 4.44 -12.76
N SER A 176 17.30 3.35 -12.42
CA SER A 176 17.36 2.68 -11.11
C SER A 176 18.80 2.31 -10.68
N LYS A 177 19.61 1.80 -11.63
CA LYS A 177 20.97 1.31 -11.36
C LYS A 177 21.95 2.44 -11.06
N ASP A 178 21.95 3.50 -11.86
CA ASP A 178 22.90 4.61 -11.72
C ASP A 178 22.57 5.47 -10.50
N ILE A 179 21.27 5.67 -10.24
CA ILE A 179 20.79 6.32 -9.02
C ILE A 179 21.26 5.51 -7.80
N PHE A 180 21.04 4.20 -7.79
CA PHE A 180 21.48 3.33 -6.71
C PHE A 180 23.00 3.40 -6.48
N ALA A 181 23.81 3.39 -7.54
CA ALA A 181 25.27 3.51 -7.42
C ALA A 181 25.66 4.86 -6.81
N THR A 182 24.99 5.94 -7.23
CA THR A 182 25.24 7.29 -6.71
C THR A 182 24.85 7.41 -5.24
N LEU A 183 23.66 6.93 -4.87
CA LEU A 183 23.19 6.90 -3.48
C LEU A 183 24.08 6.00 -2.62
N SER A 184 24.61 4.90 -3.15
CA SER A 184 25.54 4.02 -2.43
C SER A 184 26.86 4.74 -2.10
N ASN A 185 27.37 5.56 -3.03
CA ASN A 185 28.55 6.38 -2.78
C ASN A 185 28.26 7.43 -1.69
N ILE A 186 27.10 8.08 -1.74
CA ILE A 186 26.65 9.02 -0.70
C ILE A 186 26.56 8.31 0.66
N ARG A 187 25.89 7.16 0.72
CA ARG A 187 25.78 6.29 1.91
C ARG A 187 27.14 5.95 2.50
N SER A 188 28.10 5.53 1.67
CA SER A 188 29.46 5.24 2.14
C SER A 188 30.21 6.46 2.68
N THR A 189 29.96 7.64 2.10
CA THR A 189 30.56 8.91 2.57
C THR A 189 29.97 9.34 3.91
N LEU A 190 28.66 9.15 4.09
CA LEU A 190 27.96 9.44 5.34
C LEU A 190 28.35 8.48 6.45
N ALA A 191 28.60 7.21 6.12
CA ALA A 191 28.98 6.16 7.07
C ALA A 191 30.45 6.21 7.53
N GLY A 192 31.29 7.11 6.99
CA GLY A 192 32.75 7.15 7.24
C GLY A 192 33.19 7.24 8.71
N ASP A 193 34.52 7.28 8.94
CA ASP A 193 35.12 7.32 10.28
C ASP A 193 34.85 8.65 10.99
N TRP A 194 33.65 8.80 11.56
CA TRP A 194 33.34 9.88 12.49
C TRP A 194 33.90 9.51 13.89
N PRO A 195 34.41 10.50 14.67
CA PRO A 195 34.73 10.33 16.10
C PRO A 195 33.48 9.82 16.89
N PRO A 196 33.47 9.65 18.22
CA PRO A 196 32.35 8.99 18.92
C PRO A 196 30.96 9.65 18.75
N GLU A 197 30.88 10.80 18.07
CA GLU A 197 29.66 11.46 17.62
C GLU A 197 29.39 11.18 16.12
N ARG A 198 28.19 10.72 15.79
CA ARG A 198 27.76 10.39 14.42
C ARG A 198 27.18 11.62 13.70
N LEU A 199 27.20 11.61 12.38
CA LEU A 199 26.43 12.58 11.61
C LEU A 199 24.94 12.22 11.69
N VAL A 200 24.12 13.15 12.18
CA VAL A 200 22.68 12.99 12.36
C VAL A 200 21.93 13.87 11.36
N HIS A 201 20.93 13.30 10.72
CA HIS A 201 20.03 13.98 9.80
C HIS A 201 18.78 14.46 10.55
N VAL A 202 18.58 15.78 10.61
CA VAL A 202 17.41 16.38 11.26
C VAL A 202 16.48 16.93 10.20
N VAL A 203 15.29 16.33 10.09
CA VAL A 203 14.21 16.90 9.27
C VAL A 203 13.51 17.98 10.09
N GLU A 204 13.55 19.22 9.60
CA GLU A 204 12.96 20.40 10.28
C GLU A 204 11.61 20.79 9.66
N LYS A 205 11.47 20.54 8.35
CA LYS A 205 10.26 20.91 7.61
C LYS A 205 9.99 19.91 6.51
N LEU A 206 8.73 19.50 6.41
CA LEU A 206 8.20 18.65 5.37
C LEU A 206 6.97 19.31 4.76
N GLN A 207 6.95 19.45 3.44
CA GLN A 207 5.84 20.04 2.68
C GLN A 207 5.42 19.09 1.57
N CYS A 208 4.14 18.73 1.54
CA CYS A 208 3.54 17.93 0.47
C CYS A 208 2.58 18.79 -0.34
N ARG A 209 2.61 18.63 -1.66
CA ARG A 209 1.68 19.30 -2.59
C ARG A 209 1.38 18.38 -3.77
N ALA A 210 0.17 18.48 -4.31
CA ALA A 210 -0.22 17.75 -5.52
C ALA A 210 0.71 18.12 -6.69
N HIS A 211 1.00 17.14 -7.56
CA HIS A 211 1.83 17.30 -8.73
C HIS A 211 1.24 16.53 -9.92
N GLY A 212 0.76 17.24 -10.95
CA GLY A 212 0.02 16.61 -12.04
C GLY A 212 -1.36 16.12 -11.58
N GLN A 213 -1.88 15.07 -12.22
CA GLN A 213 -3.18 14.49 -11.86
C GLN A 213 -3.09 13.60 -10.62
N ASP A 214 -2.07 12.74 -10.56
CA ASP A 214 -1.95 11.70 -9.52
C ASP A 214 -0.62 11.70 -8.77
N GLY A 215 0.30 12.59 -9.12
CA GLY A 215 1.61 12.68 -8.47
C GLY A 215 1.62 13.54 -7.22
N VAL A 216 2.67 13.39 -6.41
CA VAL A 216 2.91 14.20 -5.21
C VAL A 216 4.33 14.74 -5.23
N ALA A 217 4.45 16.05 -5.04
CA ALA A 217 5.74 16.69 -4.81
C ALA A 217 5.95 16.88 -3.31
N ILE A 218 7.04 16.32 -2.80
CA ILE A 218 7.44 16.40 -1.40
C ILE A 218 8.73 17.19 -1.31
N ARG A 219 8.76 18.20 -0.44
CA ARG A 219 9.96 18.97 -0.14
C ARG A 219 10.31 18.77 1.32
N VAL A 220 11.54 18.34 1.55
CA VAL A 220 12.12 18.14 2.87
C VAL A 220 13.26 19.13 3.03
N SER A 221 13.36 19.77 4.18
CA SER A 221 14.52 20.59 4.53
C SER A 221 14.87 20.40 5.98
N GLY A 222 16.15 20.56 6.27
CA GLY A 222 16.65 20.55 7.63
C GLY A 222 18.16 20.63 7.69
N SER A 223 18.72 19.99 8.71
CA SER A 223 20.10 20.19 9.13
C SER A 223 20.85 18.88 9.32
N PHE A 224 22.14 18.91 9.02
CA PHE A 224 23.07 17.90 9.49
C PHE A 224 23.71 18.39 10.78
N ILE A 225 23.61 17.60 11.85
CA ILE A 225 24.27 17.87 13.13
C ILE A 225 25.24 16.75 13.47
N ILE A 226 26.22 17.02 14.31
CA ILE A 226 27.04 15.98 14.94
C ILE A 226 26.38 15.60 16.28
N GLY A 227 26.08 14.31 16.48
CA GLY A 227 25.41 13.81 17.69
C GLY A 227 25.28 12.30 17.74
N ASN A 228 24.67 11.77 18.80
CA ASN A 228 24.65 10.32 19.06
C ASN A 228 23.26 9.68 18.84
N GLN A 229 22.26 10.45 18.40
CA GLN A 229 20.85 10.02 18.27
C GLN A 229 20.17 10.66 17.05
N PHE A 230 19.31 9.91 16.35
CA PHE A 230 18.45 10.40 15.27
C PHE A 230 17.34 11.32 15.81
N LEU A 231 17.12 12.50 15.23
CA LEU A 231 16.16 13.49 15.71
C LEU A 231 15.17 13.91 14.62
N ILE A 232 13.88 13.73 14.87
CA ILE A 232 12.81 14.31 14.04
C ILE A 232 12.34 15.58 14.74
N CYS A 233 12.61 16.75 14.16
CA CYS A 233 12.20 18.04 14.72
C CYS A 233 11.08 18.62 13.87
N GLY A 234 9.82 18.42 14.28
CA GLY A 234 8.68 19.07 13.62
C GLY A 234 7.66 19.56 14.64
N ASP A 235 7.06 20.72 14.37
CA ASP A 235 5.82 21.15 15.03
C ASP A 235 4.59 20.32 14.57
N GLY A 236 4.79 19.37 13.63
CA GLY A 236 3.74 18.51 13.08
C GLY A 236 4.03 17.04 13.35
N MET A 237 3.24 16.45 14.25
CA MET A 237 3.21 15.04 14.67
C MET A 237 4.36 14.60 15.59
N GLN A 238 4.11 14.70 16.90
CA GLN A 238 4.86 13.97 17.92
C GLN A 238 4.47 12.48 17.81
N VAL A 239 5.43 11.63 17.41
CA VAL A 239 5.20 10.18 17.32
C VAL A 239 5.32 9.59 18.73
N GLU A 240 4.30 8.83 19.17
CA GLU A 240 4.28 8.20 20.49
C GLU A 240 5.53 7.33 20.70
N GLY A 241 6.26 7.57 21.80
CA GLY A 241 7.48 6.85 22.15
C GLY A 241 8.80 7.49 21.69
N LEU A 242 8.76 8.60 20.95
CA LEU A 242 9.96 9.38 20.59
C LEU A 242 10.12 10.62 21.50
N PRO A 243 11.36 10.93 21.96
CA PRO A 243 11.62 12.07 22.85
C PRO A 243 11.30 13.40 22.16
N ASN A 244 10.71 14.34 22.90
CA ASN A 244 10.46 15.70 22.42
C ASN A 244 11.80 16.44 22.28
N PHE A 245 12.00 17.15 21.17
CA PHE A 245 13.20 17.95 20.92
C PHE A 245 13.51 18.94 22.05
N ARG A 246 12.49 19.57 22.65
CA ARG A 246 12.68 20.54 23.75
C ARG A 246 13.26 19.91 25.02
N ASP A 247 13.12 18.60 25.18
CA ASP A 247 13.58 17.86 26.35
C ASP A 247 15.03 17.36 26.21
N LEU A 248 15.63 17.46 25.01
CA LEU A 248 16.95 16.86 24.72
C LEU A 248 18.14 17.76 25.09
N LEU A 249 17.95 19.02 25.51
CA LEU A 249 19.03 19.97 25.84
C LEU A 249 20.13 20.08 24.75
N ILE A 250 19.80 19.81 23.48
CA ILE A 250 20.75 19.89 22.36
C ILE A 250 20.69 21.30 21.75
N ASP A 251 21.79 22.04 21.87
CA ASP A 251 21.99 23.30 21.13
C ASP A 251 22.33 23.01 19.66
N ILE A 252 21.31 22.72 18.84
CA ILE A 252 21.43 22.43 17.40
C ILE A 252 22.33 23.47 16.66
N PRO A 253 22.19 24.78 16.89
CA PRO A 253 23.03 25.80 16.26
C PRO A 253 24.54 25.63 16.44
N SER A 254 25.01 25.06 17.55
CA SER A 254 26.44 24.87 17.83
C SER A 254 27.02 23.58 17.25
N LYS A 255 26.16 22.58 16.94
CA LYS A 255 26.57 21.30 16.33
C LYS A 255 26.20 21.14 14.85
N GLN A 256 25.55 22.14 14.25
CA GLN A 256 25.12 22.14 12.85
C GLN A 256 26.32 22.26 11.89
N MET A 257 26.51 21.23 11.05
CA MET A 257 27.56 21.15 10.03
C MET A 257 27.12 21.69 8.67
N GLY A 258 25.81 21.70 8.42
CA GLY A 258 25.22 22.20 7.19
C GLY A 258 23.72 22.05 7.16
N THR A 259 23.11 22.58 6.12
CA THR A 259 21.69 22.39 5.83
C THR A 259 21.50 21.61 4.56
N PHE A 260 20.36 20.95 4.44
CA PHE A 260 19.94 20.33 3.20
C PHE A 260 18.55 20.79 2.80
N GLN A 261 18.32 20.71 1.50
CA GLN A 261 17.01 20.80 0.91
C GLN A 261 16.90 19.67 -0.11
N GLU A 262 15.87 18.87 0.04
CA GLU A 262 15.61 17.74 -0.84
C GLU A 262 14.19 17.82 -1.39
N GLN A 263 14.04 17.48 -2.66
CA GLN A 263 12.75 17.44 -3.34
C GLN A 263 12.55 16.09 -3.99
N PHE A 264 11.39 15.48 -3.74
CA PHE A 264 10.92 14.27 -4.38
C PHE A 264 9.70 14.59 -5.23
N ILE A 265 9.67 14.10 -6.46
CA ILE A 265 8.47 13.98 -7.27
C ILE A 265 8.13 12.51 -7.34
N MET A 266 6.97 12.17 -6.79
CA MET A 266 6.46 10.81 -6.71
C MET A 266 5.31 10.65 -7.69
N GLU A 267 5.36 9.58 -8.46
CA GLU A 267 4.35 9.27 -9.48
C GLU A 267 3.76 7.88 -9.20
N PRO A 268 2.47 7.65 -9.55
CA PRO A 268 1.85 6.35 -9.41
C PRO A 268 2.50 5.35 -10.37
N GLY A 269 2.76 4.14 -9.86
CA GLY A 269 3.19 3.02 -10.67
C GLY A 269 2.04 2.30 -11.36
N ASN A 270 2.37 1.27 -12.14
CA ASN A 270 1.39 0.44 -12.84
C ASN A 270 0.49 -0.40 -11.91
N VAL A 271 0.87 -0.53 -10.64
CA VAL A 271 0.09 -1.22 -9.61
C VAL A 271 -0.56 -0.18 -8.73
N ILE A 272 -1.87 -0.32 -8.52
CA ILE A 272 -2.67 0.57 -7.67
C ILE A 272 -2.02 0.69 -6.28
N GLY A 273 -1.93 1.92 -5.77
CA GLY A 273 -1.38 2.22 -4.44
C GLY A 273 0.15 2.15 -4.34
N ARG A 274 0.87 1.78 -5.41
CA ARG A 274 2.34 1.89 -5.45
C ARG A 274 2.76 3.20 -6.10
N TYR A 275 3.72 3.86 -5.47
CA TYR A 275 4.40 5.03 -6.00
C TYR A 275 5.88 4.71 -6.23
N PHE A 276 6.49 5.40 -7.19
CA PHE A 276 7.94 5.42 -7.39
C PHE A 276 8.43 6.87 -7.41
N ILE A 277 9.72 7.07 -7.17
CA ILE A 277 10.36 8.38 -7.24
C ILE A 277 10.72 8.65 -8.69
N ALA A 278 9.96 9.51 -9.36
CA ALA A 278 10.24 9.94 -10.72
C ALA A 278 11.42 10.93 -10.76
N LYS A 279 11.51 11.82 -9.76
CA LYS A 279 12.60 12.79 -9.66
C LYS A 279 13.00 13.02 -8.21
N GLN A 280 14.30 13.05 -7.94
CA GLN A 280 14.88 13.42 -6.66
C GLN A 280 15.98 14.47 -6.87
N GLU A 281 15.93 15.56 -6.11
CA GLU A 281 16.91 16.64 -6.16
C GLU A 281 17.40 16.94 -4.76
N LEU A 282 18.69 16.68 -4.51
CA LEU A 282 19.34 16.91 -3.23
C LEU A 282 20.32 18.07 -3.32
N TYR A 283 20.10 19.07 -2.46
CA TYR A 283 20.96 20.23 -2.31
C TYR A 283 21.51 20.28 -0.89
N ILE A 284 22.84 20.27 -0.75
CA ILE A 284 23.52 20.37 0.55
C ILE A 284 24.33 21.66 0.60
N LYS A 285 24.19 22.42 1.68
CA LYS A 285 24.96 23.64 1.96
C LYS A 285 25.79 23.44 3.21
N SER A 286 27.11 23.34 3.06
CA SER A 286 28.05 23.26 4.18
C SER A 286 28.27 24.64 4.82
N ARG A 287 28.39 24.67 6.14
CA ARG A 287 28.73 25.86 6.92
C ARG A 287 30.26 26.02 6.96
N ARG A 288 30.91 26.41 5.85
CA ARG A 288 32.36 26.74 5.91
C ARG A 288 32.57 27.98 6.76
N GLY A 289 33.45 27.85 7.76
CA GLY A 289 33.81 28.89 8.72
C GLY A 289 34.37 30.14 8.06
N LYS A 290 34.13 31.29 8.71
CA LYS A 290 34.84 32.54 8.42
C LYS A 290 36.35 32.30 8.51
N SER A 291 37.05 32.79 7.51
CA SER A 291 38.50 32.99 7.47
C SER A 291 39.04 33.61 8.76
N SER A 292 40.04 32.97 9.37
CA SER A 292 40.97 33.62 10.29
C SER A 292 41.88 34.58 9.50
N PRO A 293 42.19 35.78 10.00
CA PRO A 293 43.51 36.37 9.77
C PRO A 293 44.58 35.59 10.53
#